data_AF-A0A956LJB4-F1
#
_entry.id   AF-A0A956LJB4-F1
#
_cell.length_a   1.000
_cell.length_b   1.000
_cell.length_c   1.000
_cell.angle_alpha   90.00
_cell.angle_beta   90.00
_cell.angle_gamma   90.00
#
_symmetry.space_group_name_H-M   'P 1'
#
loop_
_entity.id
_entity.type
_entity.pdbx_description
1 polymer ?
#
loop_
_entity_poly.entity_id
_entity_poly.type
_entity_poly.pdbx_seq_one_letter_code
_entity_poly.pdbx_strand_id
1 'polypeptide(L)'
;HTEHCVYAANLSRGRDVRSCGRPCDRHRVALRDHRHNEHPVIVDVGCRNTVFNARAQSAASLVPALVRAGVRRLRVEFVWERGEQAARVLAAYRRLLAGDISPAALLREVGTHEQFGVSLGTMRVLR
;
A
#
# COMPACT_ATOMS: atom_id res chain seq x y z
N HIS A 1 -4.68 -11.59 5.16
CA HIS A 1 -3.57 -12.50 4.77
C HIS A 1 -4.16 -13.84 4.35
N THR A 2 -3.57 -14.51 3.35
CA THR A 2 -3.99 -15.86 2.93
C THR A 2 -2.95 -16.90 3.35
N GLU A 3 -3.42 -18.09 3.74
CA GLU A 3 -2.55 -19.22 4.11
C GLU A 3 -1.93 -19.93 2.89
N HIS A 4 -2.51 -19.74 1.71
CA HIS A 4 -1.93 -20.17 0.45
C HIS A 4 -0.89 -19.16 -0.04
N CYS A 5 0.32 -19.64 -0.33
CA CYS A 5 1.42 -18.84 -0.86
C CYS A 5 1.51 -18.98 -2.39
N VAL A 6 1.09 -17.95 -3.13
CA VAL A 6 1.08 -17.96 -4.60
C VAL A 6 2.49 -18.08 -5.17
N TYR A 7 3.50 -17.60 -4.45
CA TYR A 7 4.90 -17.73 -4.82
C TYR A 7 5.39 -19.17 -4.73
N ALA A 8 5.12 -19.85 -3.61
CA ALA A 8 5.52 -21.25 -3.44
C ALA A 8 4.81 -22.14 -4.47
N ALA A 9 3.51 -21.91 -4.68
CA ALA A 9 2.70 -22.74 -5.57
C ALA A 9 3.09 -22.63 -7.05
N ASN A 10 3.54 -21.47 -7.52
CA ASN A 10 3.76 -21.23 -8.95
C ASN A 10 5.24 -21.07 -9.34
N LEU A 11 6.11 -20.70 -8.40
CA LEU A 11 7.52 -20.40 -8.67
C LEU A 11 8.47 -21.36 -7.94
N SER A 12 7.97 -22.44 -7.36
CA SER A 12 8.77 -23.43 -6.64
C SER A 12 8.22 -24.85 -6.80
N ARG A 13 9.03 -25.84 -6.42
CA ARG A 13 8.63 -27.24 -6.21
C ARG A 13 8.23 -27.54 -4.75
N GLY A 14 8.45 -26.61 -3.83
CA GLY A 14 8.04 -26.73 -2.43
C GLY A 14 6.62 -26.20 -2.18
N ARG A 15 6.09 -26.45 -0.98
CA ARG A 15 4.70 -26.10 -0.62
C ARG A 15 4.56 -25.04 0.47
N ASP A 16 5.60 -24.83 1.25
CA ASP A 16 5.58 -23.96 2.43
C ASP A 16 6.93 -23.29 2.67
N VAL A 17 7.02 -22.48 3.73
CA VAL A 17 8.23 -21.74 4.11
C VAL A 17 9.46 -22.64 4.28
N ARG A 18 9.28 -23.92 4.64
CA ARG A 18 10.38 -24.86 4.89
C ARG A 18 10.96 -25.45 3.60
N SER A 19 10.17 -25.45 2.53
CA SER A 19 10.47 -26.21 1.31
C SER A 19 10.47 -25.35 0.03
N CYS A 20 9.91 -24.15 0.06
CA CYS A 20 9.70 -23.34 -1.14
C CYS A 20 11.00 -22.73 -1.71
N GLY A 21 12.08 -22.65 -0.94
CA GLY A 21 13.33 -22.03 -1.40
C GLY A 21 13.23 -20.50 -1.56
N ARG A 22 12.19 -19.88 -0.99
CA ARG A 22 11.96 -18.42 -0.93
C ARG A 22 12.03 -17.69 -2.29
N PRO A 23 11.25 -18.10 -3.31
CA PRO A 23 11.18 -17.38 -4.58
C PRO A 23 10.71 -15.92 -4.42
N CYS A 24 9.96 -15.60 -3.36
CA CYS A 24 9.54 -14.24 -3.03
C CYS A 24 10.69 -13.26 -2.78
N ASP A 25 11.92 -13.73 -2.49
CA ASP A 25 13.07 -12.84 -2.29
C ASP A 25 13.62 -12.26 -3.60
N ARG A 26 13.30 -12.88 -4.74
CA ARG A 26 13.88 -12.54 -6.05
C ARG A 26 12.84 -12.15 -7.11
N HIS A 27 11.58 -12.47 -6.85
CA HIS A 27 10.48 -12.23 -7.78
C HIS A 27 9.49 -11.24 -7.19
N ARG A 28 8.91 -10.39 -8.04
CA ARG A 28 7.73 -9.59 -7.72
C ARG A 28 6.54 -10.19 -8.44
N VAL A 29 5.49 -10.51 -7.70
CA VAL A 29 4.23 -11.03 -8.23
C VAL A 29 3.10 -10.06 -7.92
N ALA A 30 2.25 -9.82 -8.91
CA ALA A 30 0.98 -9.11 -8.76
C ALA A 30 -0.18 -10.00 -9.22
N LEU A 31 -1.35 -9.81 -8.61
CA LEU A 31 -2.61 -10.32 -9.15
C LEU A 31 -3.20 -9.29 -10.11
N ARG A 32 -3.53 -9.71 -11.33
CA ARG A 32 -4.18 -8.85 -12.31
C ARG A 32 -5.69 -9.00 -12.24
N ASP A 33 -6.42 -7.91 -12.07
CA ASP A 33 -7.89 -7.92 -12.05
C ASP A 33 -8.50 -7.89 -13.47
N HIS A 34 -9.83 -7.92 -13.54
CA HIS A 34 -10.61 -7.86 -14.80
C HIS A 34 -10.48 -6.52 -15.54
N ARG A 35 -9.97 -5.47 -14.89
CA ARG A 35 -9.68 -4.16 -15.47
C ARG A 35 -8.19 -3.98 -15.77
N HIS A 36 -7.42 -5.07 -15.69
CA HIS A 36 -5.98 -5.10 -15.88
C HIS A 36 -5.17 -4.31 -14.85
N ASN A 37 -5.74 -3.96 -13.69
CA ASN A 37 -4.97 -3.40 -12.59
C ASN A 37 -4.10 -4.49 -11.94
N GLU A 38 -2.88 -4.12 -11.60
CA GLU A 38 -1.91 -5.03 -10.96
C GLU A 38 -1.86 -4.78 -9.45
N HIS A 39 -2.28 -5.78 -8.68
CA HIS A 39 -2.34 -5.75 -7.23
C HIS A 39 -1.11 -6.46 -6.63
N PRO A 40 -0.17 -5.73 -6.00
CA PRO A 40 1.05 -6.32 -5.46
C PRO A 40 0.75 -7.42 -4.43
N VAL A 41 1.46 -8.54 -4.52
CA VAL A 41 1.41 -9.60 -3.52
C VAL A 41 2.72 -9.61 -2.74
N ILE A 42 2.66 -9.27 -1.45
CA ILE A 42 3.81 -9.30 -0.55
C ILE A 42 3.71 -10.51 0.36
N VAL A 43 4.86 -11.14 0.58
CA VAL A 43 4.99 -12.34 1.39
C VAL A 43 5.71 -12.00 2.68
N ASP A 44 5.16 -12.43 3.81
CA ASP A 44 5.84 -12.32 5.09
C ASP A 44 6.79 -13.50 5.35
N VAL A 45 7.50 -13.47 6.48
CA VAL A 45 8.46 -14.52 6.87
C VAL A 45 7.83 -15.92 7.02
N GLY A 46 6.50 -16.00 7.18
CA GLY A 46 5.75 -17.26 7.30
C GLY A 46 5.12 -17.74 5.99
N CYS A 47 5.53 -17.18 4.84
CA CYS A 47 4.89 -17.46 3.53
C CYS A 47 3.42 -17.04 3.44
N ARG A 48 2.90 -16.19 4.35
CA ARG A 48 1.54 -15.67 4.23
C ARG A 48 1.53 -14.52 3.23
N ASN A 49 0.50 -14.46 2.40
CA ASN A 49 0.42 -13.47 1.34
C ASN A 49 -0.52 -12.33 1.73
N THR A 50 -0.10 -11.11 1.40
CA THR A 50 -0.87 -9.86 1.52
C THR A 50 -1.04 -9.28 0.14
N VAL A 51 -2.28 -9.14 -0.30
CA VAL A 51 -2.60 -8.47 -1.56
C VAL A 51 -2.87 -7.00 -1.26
N PHE A 52 -2.10 -6.11 -1.87
CA PHE A 52 -2.28 -4.66 -1.74
C PHE A 52 -3.15 -4.10 -2.87
N ASN A 53 -3.72 -2.92 -2.66
CA ASN A 53 -4.41 -2.20 -3.72
C ASN A 53 -3.44 -1.83 -4.85
N ALA A 54 -3.92 -1.89 -6.10
CA ALA A 54 -3.15 -1.54 -7.28
C ALA A 54 -2.76 -0.05 -7.33
N ARG A 55 -3.48 0.80 -6.60
CA ARG A 55 -3.20 2.23 -6.47
C ARG A 55 -2.94 2.57 -5.01
N ALA A 56 -1.91 3.38 -4.79
CA ALA A 56 -1.61 3.92 -3.49
C ALA A 56 -2.78 4.80 -2.99
N GLN A 57 -3.11 4.63 -1.71
CA GLN A 57 -4.18 5.36 -1.04
C GLN A 57 -3.58 6.35 -0.04
N SER A 58 -4.24 7.49 0.09
CA SER A 58 -3.86 8.54 1.02
C SER A 58 -5.09 9.09 1.74
N ALA A 59 -4.91 9.43 3.01
CA ALA A 59 -5.87 10.16 3.83
C ALA A 59 -5.36 11.56 4.18
N ALA A 60 -4.62 12.19 3.27
CA ALA A 60 -3.98 13.49 3.50
C ALA A 60 -4.97 14.57 3.95
N SER A 61 -6.21 14.57 3.45
CA SER A 61 -7.24 15.53 3.86
C SER A 61 -7.62 15.45 5.34
N LEU A 62 -7.50 14.27 5.97
CA LEU A 62 -7.79 14.09 7.39
C LEU A 62 -6.65 14.53 8.29
N VAL A 63 -5.42 14.60 7.78
CA VAL A 63 -4.22 14.84 8.59
C VAL A 63 -4.35 16.11 9.45
N PRO A 64 -4.79 17.28 8.93
CA PRO A 64 -4.93 18.47 9.77
C PRO A 64 -5.93 18.29 10.92
N ALA A 65 -7.05 17.60 10.68
CA ALA A 65 -8.07 17.34 11.70
C ALA A 65 -7.56 16.35 12.77
N LEU A 66 -6.90 15.27 12.36
CA LEU A 66 -6.34 14.26 13.26
C LEU A 66 -5.23 14.84 14.15
N VAL A 67 -4.35 15.69 13.60
CA VAL A 67 -3.31 16.37 14.37
C VAL A 67 -3.93 17.30 15.41
N ARG A 68 -4.95 18.09 15.05
CA ARG A 68 -5.71 18.92 16.00
C ARG A 68 -6.38 18.09 17.09
N ALA A 69 -6.87 16.90 16.75
CA ALA A 69 -7.48 15.96 17.71
C ALA A 69 -6.47 15.24 18.62
N GLY A 70 -5.16 15.52 18.50
CA GLY A 70 -4.15 14.94 19.38
C GLY A 70 -3.39 13.75 18.79
N VAL A 71 -3.67 13.32 17.55
CA VAL A 71 -2.90 12.24 16.91
C VAL A 71 -1.46 12.71 16.68
N ARG A 72 -0.50 11.86 17.07
CA ARG A 72 0.95 12.15 16.94
C ARG A 72 1.72 11.11 16.14
N ARG A 73 1.12 9.95 15.88
CA ARG A 73 1.72 8.86 15.11
C ARG A 73 0.94 8.65 13.84
N LEU A 74 1.60 8.85 12.71
CA LEU A 74 1.08 8.61 11.38
C LEU A 74 2.01 7.59 10.71
N ARG A 75 1.44 6.59 10.04
CA ARG A 75 2.20 5.58 9.30
C ARG A 75 2.15 5.88 7.82
N VAL A 76 3.32 5.90 7.19
CA VAL A 76 3.44 5.82 5.73
C VAL A 76 3.98 4.43 5.43
N GLU A 77 3.29 3.69 4.57
CA GLU A 77 3.66 2.33 4.19
C GLU A 77 3.93 2.28 2.70
N PHE A 78 5.04 1.65 2.34
CA PHE A 78 5.50 1.48 0.97
C PHE A 78 5.51 -0.01 0.64
N VAL A 79 5.26 -0.32 -0.62
CA VAL A 79 5.19 -1.69 -1.13
C VAL A 79 6.35 -1.94 -2.09
N TRP A 80 6.40 -1.19 -3.20
CA TRP A 80 7.40 -1.37 -4.26
C TRP A 80 8.09 -0.07 -4.68
N GLU A 81 7.77 1.04 -4.01
CA GLU A 81 8.37 2.34 -4.22
C GLU A 81 9.89 2.27 -4.04
N ARG A 82 10.61 2.88 -4.99
CA ARG A 82 12.07 3.07 -4.91
C ARG A 82 12.40 4.11 -3.82
N GLY A 83 13.65 4.12 -3.37
CA GLY A 83 14.13 5.07 -2.36
C GLY A 83 13.81 6.53 -2.67
N GLU A 84 13.99 6.95 -3.93
CA GLU A 84 13.64 8.31 -4.38
C GLU A 84 12.14 8.61 -4.28
N GLN A 85 11.29 7.64 -4.62
CA GLN A 85 9.83 7.80 -4.54
C GLN A 85 9.41 7.91 -3.07
N ALA A 86 9.91 7.02 -2.21
CA ALA A 86 9.67 7.05 -0.78
C ALA A 86 10.13 8.38 -0.15
N ALA A 87 11.32 8.85 -0.50
CA ALA A 87 11.86 10.12 -0.02
C ALA A 87 10.97 11.31 -0.42
N ARG A 88 10.48 11.35 -1.67
CA ARG A 88 9.54 12.38 -2.13
C ARG A 88 8.23 12.34 -1.34
N VAL A 89 7.65 11.16 -1.15
CA VAL A 89 6.40 10.99 -0.37
C VAL A 89 6.58 11.48 1.07
N LEU A 90 7.67 11.06 1.73
CA LEU A 90 7.96 11.45 3.12
C LEU A 90 8.20 12.95 3.25
N ALA A 91 8.92 13.57 2.30
CA ALA A 91 9.11 15.02 2.28
C ALA A 91 7.79 15.78 2.13
N ALA A 92 6.90 15.33 1.24
CA ALA A 92 5.57 15.94 1.07
C ALA A 92 4.75 15.85 2.38
N TYR A 93 4.71 14.69 3.03
CA TYR A 93 3.99 14.55 4.31
C TYR A 93 4.59 15.40 5.45
N ARG A 94 5.92 15.56 5.48
CA ARG A 94 6.56 16.48 6.45
C ARG A 94 6.12 17.92 6.25
N ARG A 95 6.07 18.39 5.00
CA ARG A 95 5.57 19.74 4.65
C ARG A 95 4.09 19.91 5.00
N LEU A 96 3.27 18.88 4.78
CA LEU A 96 1.87 18.90 5.20
C LEU A 96 1.73 19.03 6.72
N LEU A 97 2.54 18.29 7.49
CA LEU A 97 2.53 18.36 8.95
C LEU A 97 3.05 19.69 9.51
N ALA A 98 3.97 20.34 8.79
CA ALA A 98 4.43 21.70 9.10
C ALA A 98 3.40 22.78 8.74
N GLY A 99 2.40 22.46 7.91
CA GLY A 99 1.41 23.41 7.41
C GLY A 99 1.85 24.16 6.14
N ASP A 100 3.00 23.79 5.54
CA ASP A 100 3.57 24.46 4.38
C ASP A 100 2.79 24.19 3.08
N ILE A 101 2.07 23.06 3.01
CA ILE A 101 1.25 22.69 1.85
C ILE A 101 -0.13 22.20 2.28
N SER A 102 -1.11 22.41 1.40
CA SER A 102 -2.45 21.85 1.58
C SER A 102 -2.48 20.34 1.27
N PRO A 103 -3.45 19.58 1.81
CA PRO A 103 -3.67 18.19 1.43
C PRO A 103 -3.83 17.98 -0.08
N ALA A 104 -4.54 18.90 -0.75
CA ALA A 104 -4.75 18.82 -2.19
C ALA A 104 -3.44 19.03 -2.98
N ALA A 105 -2.55 19.90 -2.50
CA ALA A 105 -1.22 20.07 -3.10
C ALA A 105 -0.37 18.82 -2.91
N LEU A 106 -0.39 18.21 -1.72
CA LEU A 106 0.29 16.93 -1.47
C LEU A 106 -0.21 15.86 -2.45
N LEU A 107 -1.52 15.63 -2.54
CA LEU A 107 -2.09 14.57 -3.38
C LEU A 107 -1.69 14.70 -4.86
N ARG A 108 -1.62 15.94 -5.38
CA ARG A 108 -1.10 16.21 -6.73
C ARG A 108 0.38 15.89 -6.87
N GLU A 109 1.19 16.24 -5.89
CA GLU A 109 2.64 16.01 -5.89
C GLU A 109 2.99 14.51 -5.82
N VAL A 110 2.29 13.75 -4.98
CA VAL A 110 2.60 12.32 -4.78
C VAL A 110 1.92 11.42 -5.82
N GLY A 111 0.96 11.94 -6.59
CA GLY A 111 0.24 11.15 -7.60
C GLY A 111 -0.62 10.04 -6.99
N THR A 112 -1.00 10.15 -5.72
CA THR A 112 -1.83 9.16 -5.02
C THR A 112 -3.30 9.47 -5.21
N HIS A 113 -4.11 8.45 -5.47
CA HIS A 113 -5.57 8.61 -5.43
C HIS A 113 -6.05 8.70 -3.98
N GLU A 114 -6.86 9.71 -3.68
CA GLU A 114 -7.53 9.81 -2.39
C GLU A 114 -8.72 8.85 -2.36
N GLN A 115 -8.57 7.76 -1.63
CA GLN A 115 -9.64 6.80 -1.33
C GLN A 115 -9.41 6.24 0.08
N PHE A 116 -10.21 6.66 1.05
CA PHE A 116 -10.14 6.14 2.43
C PHE A 116 -11.55 6.09 3.06
N GLY A 117 -11.78 5.15 3.98
CA GLY A 117 -13.04 5.03 4.73
C GLY A 117 -14.17 4.28 4.01
N VAL A 118 -15.26 4.01 4.73
CA VAL A 118 -16.43 3.24 4.24
C VAL A 118 -17.30 4.10 3.29
N SER A 119 -17.29 5.42 3.46
CA SER A 119 -18.12 6.38 2.71
C SER A 119 -17.44 7.01 1.49
N LEU A 120 -16.10 7.07 1.47
CA LEU A 120 -15.29 7.51 0.31
C LEU A 120 -14.49 6.36 -0.32
N GLY A 121 -14.73 5.13 0.14
CA GLY A 121 -14.18 3.90 -0.44
C GLY A 121 -14.98 3.40 -1.64
N THR A 122 -14.52 2.31 -2.26
CA THR A 122 -15.18 1.66 -3.41
C THR A 122 -16.50 0.95 -3.05
N MET A 123 -16.87 0.92 -1.77
CA MET A 123 -18.08 0.26 -1.28
C MET A 123 -19.30 1.16 -1.52
N ARG A 124 -19.87 1.08 -2.72
CA ARG A 124 -21.23 1.60 -2.97
C ARG A 124 -22.21 0.65 -2.30
N VAL A 125 -22.92 1.11 -1.26
CA VAL A 125 -24.09 0.37 -0.75
C VAL A 125 -25.08 0.33 -1.91
N LEU A 126 -25.30 -0.86 -2.48
CA LEU A 126 -26.38 -1.08 -3.43
C LEU A 126 -27.69 -0.81 -2.67
N ARG A 127 -28.40 0.24 -3.08
CA ARG A 127 -29.80 0.46 -2.70
C ARG A 127 -30.69 -0.20 -3.74
#